data_AF-A0A9E1QAL9-F1
#
_entry.id   AF-A0A9E1QAL9-F1
#
_cell.length_a   1.000
_cell.length_b   1.000
_cell.length_c   1.000
_cell.angle_alpha   90.00
_cell.angle_beta   90.00
_cell.angle_gamma   90.00
#
_symmetry.space_group_name_H-M   'P 1'
#
loop_
_entity.id
_entity.type
_entity.pdbx_description
1 polymer ?
#
loop_
_entity_poly.entity_id
_entity_poly.type
_entity_poly.pdbx_seq_one_letter_code
_entity_poly.pdbx_strand_id
1 'polypeptide(L)'
;MKVSYRKIKEFLSVELSADDAAIVLTATGLEIEGVEIVDDVPGGLRGLVVGHITECHQHPNADRLRCCKVDIGSGDALDIVCGAPNAAKGLKVVVATVGTELCPMEGEPFKIKKGKIRGEVSLGMLCGAEEVGVGTPNGGIIQLDQKWSPGTLVSEVFEVGSDEILEIGLTPNRNDAMGHLGVARDLRAGLMHGTVCEFTQTGLDKIETLGGVSIDFSKGLTGGFKTSVEASDLAPRYTLVELEGVKIAPSPEHAQRFLRGIGCAPINNVVDATNYVLHELGQPLHAFDTETIQGELKVRLATKGEKITTLDSTERKLNSSDLVIADANEAMCIAGVFGSSKHGVSDSTTRILLES
;
A
#
# COMPACT_ATOMS: atom_id res chain seq x y z
N MET A 1 -4.66 13.23 -9.60
CA MET A 1 -4.97 12.18 -8.60
C MET A 1 -4.44 10.85 -9.13
N LYS A 2 -3.71 10.06 -8.33
CA LYS A 2 -3.22 8.75 -8.76
C LYS A 2 -4.19 7.63 -8.38
N VAL A 3 -4.47 6.73 -9.31
CA VAL A 3 -5.46 5.65 -9.16
C VAL A 3 -4.87 4.32 -9.64
N SER A 4 -4.88 3.33 -8.76
CA SER A 4 -4.46 1.95 -9.06
C SER A 4 -5.47 1.25 -9.97
N TYR A 5 -5.02 0.81 -11.15
CA TYR A 5 -5.85 0.03 -12.05
C TYR A 5 -6.09 -1.38 -11.50
N ARG A 6 -5.12 -1.97 -10.80
CA ARG A 6 -5.32 -3.22 -10.05
C ARG A 6 -6.48 -3.09 -9.06
N LYS A 7 -6.58 -1.98 -8.33
CA LYS A 7 -7.66 -1.73 -7.38
C LYS A 7 -9.01 -1.49 -8.07
N ILE A 8 -9.04 -0.81 -9.23
CA ILE A 8 -10.28 -0.71 -10.03
C ILE A 8 -10.82 -2.10 -10.38
N LYS A 9 -9.95 -3.05 -10.76
CA LYS A 9 -10.35 -4.41 -11.10
C LYS A 9 -10.91 -5.22 -9.93
N GLU A 10 -10.65 -4.82 -8.68
CA GLU A 10 -11.33 -5.40 -7.51
C GLU A 10 -12.81 -5.00 -7.45
N PHE A 11 -13.18 -3.82 -7.96
CA PHE A 11 -14.55 -3.32 -8.01
C PHE A 11 -15.31 -3.74 -9.26
N LEU A 12 -14.58 -3.83 -10.38
CA LEU A 12 -15.13 -4.05 -11.71
C LEU A 12 -14.28 -5.09 -12.43
N SER A 13 -14.76 -6.32 -12.48
CA SER A 13 -14.15 -7.36 -13.30
C SER A 13 -14.33 -7.01 -14.77
N VAL A 14 -13.23 -6.62 -15.43
CA VAL A 14 -13.20 -6.23 -16.83
C VAL A 14 -11.91 -6.69 -17.50
N GLU A 15 -12.04 -7.27 -18.68
CA GLU A 15 -10.92 -7.62 -19.55
C GLU A 15 -10.61 -6.41 -20.46
N LEU A 16 -9.87 -5.44 -19.91
CA LEU A 16 -9.47 -4.21 -20.59
C LEU A 16 -8.07 -3.79 -20.11
N SER A 17 -7.23 -3.29 -21.00
CA SER A 17 -5.93 -2.73 -20.61
C SER A 17 -6.10 -1.41 -19.85
N ALA A 18 -5.10 -0.99 -19.06
CA ALA A 18 -5.15 0.32 -18.40
C ALA A 18 -5.19 1.48 -19.42
N ASP A 19 -4.48 1.35 -20.54
CA ASP A 19 -4.47 2.34 -21.61
C ASP A 19 -5.86 2.49 -22.27
N ASP A 20 -6.54 1.37 -22.55
CA ASP A 20 -7.89 1.41 -23.13
C ASP A 20 -8.90 1.94 -22.11
N ALA A 21 -8.78 1.55 -20.83
CA ALA A 21 -9.57 2.11 -19.75
C ALA A 21 -9.37 3.63 -19.64
N ALA A 22 -8.14 4.12 -19.84
CA ALA A 22 -7.80 5.54 -19.80
C ALA A 22 -8.48 6.33 -20.92
N ILE A 23 -8.58 5.76 -22.12
CA ILE A 23 -9.31 6.35 -23.25
C ILE A 23 -10.80 6.51 -22.89
N VAL A 24 -11.41 5.46 -22.33
CA VAL A 24 -12.83 5.49 -21.92
C VAL A 24 -13.06 6.52 -20.83
N LEU A 25 -12.24 6.52 -19.78
CA LEU A 25 -12.33 7.48 -18.66
C LEU A 25 -12.16 8.93 -19.12
N THR A 26 -11.21 9.18 -20.02
CA THR A 26 -11.02 10.52 -20.59
C THR A 26 -12.27 10.96 -21.37
N ALA A 27 -12.87 10.06 -22.14
CA ALA A 27 -14.11 10.34 -22.88
C ALA A 27 -15.33 10.56 -21.96
N THR A 28 -15.33 10.03 -20.73
CA THR A 28 -16.36 10.34 -19.71
C THR A 28 -16.06 11.62 -18.91
N GLY A 29 -14.95 12.31 -19.20
CA GLY A 29 -14.57 13.57 -18.55
C GLY A 29 -13.64 13.40 -17.35
N LEU A 30 -13.10 12.21 -17.11
CA LEU A 30 -11.98 11.96 -16.19
C LEU A 30 -10.69 11.90 -17.01
N GLU A 31 -10.12 13.07 -17.32
CA GLU A 31 -8.92 13.18 -18.16
C GLU A 31 -7.75 12.43 -17.53
N ILE A 32 -7.24 11.41 -18.25
CA ILE A 32 -6.05 10.68 -17.85
C ILE A 32 -4.84 11.35 -18.49
N GLU A 33 -3.98 11.92 -17.65
CA GLU A 33 -2.75 12.62 -18.02
C GLU A 33 -1.61 11.65 -18.33
N GLY A 34 -1.64 10.45 -17.75
CA GLY A 34 -0.67 9.40 -18.00
C GLY A 34 -0.98 8.08 -17.30
N VAL A 35 -0.30 7.03 -17.75
CA VAL A 35 -0.30 5.70 -17.15
C VAL A 35 1.14 5.35 -16.79
N GLU A 36 1.40 5.12 -15.50
CA GLU A 36 2.72 4.79 -14.97
C GLU A 36 2.72 3.35 -14.46
N ILE A 37 3.75 2.57 -14.81
CA ILE A 37 3.95 1.24 -14.23
C ILE A 37 4.69 1.39 -12.91
N VAL A 38 4.08 0.95 -11.81
CA VAL A 38 4.69 0.92 -10.49
C VAL A 38 4.84 -0.52 -10.05
N ASP A 39 6.07 -0.94 -9.75
CA ASP A 39 6.31 -2.26 -9.20
C ASP A 39 6.05 -2.28 -7.68
N ASP A 40 5.47 -3.37 -7.19
CA ASP A 40 5.26 -3.58 -5.74
C ASP A 40 6.57 -3.55 -4.95
N VAL A 41 7.67 -3.92 -5.62
CA VAL A 41 9.05 -3.91 -5.14
C VAL A 41 9.98 -3.46 -6.26
N PRO A 42 11.11 -2.79 -5.96
CA PRO A 42 12.04 -2.31 -6.99
C PRO A 42 12.40 -3.40 -8.02
N GLY A 43 12.16 -3.11 -9.31
CA GLY A 43 12.45 -4.03 -10.41
C GLY A 43 11.46 -5.20 -10.58
N GLY A 44 10.41 -5.29 -9.75
CA GLY A 44 9.32 -6.27 -9.87
C GLY A 44 9.78 -7.73 -9.75
N LEU A 45 10.96 -7.98 -9.17
CA LEU A 45 11.63 -9.30 -9.11
C LEU A 45 11.84 -9.95 -10.50
N ARG A 46 11.85 -9.16 -11.57
CA ARG A 46 11.98 -9.66 -12.94
C ARG A 46 13.30 -10.39 -13.13
N GLY A 47 13.24 -11.60 -13.69
CA GLY A 47 14.42 -12.44 -13.94
C GLY A 47 14.97 -13.16 -12.70
N LEU A 48 14.23 -13.16 -11.58
CA LEU A 48 14.54 -13.97 -10.40
C LEU A 48 13.74 -15.27 -10.41
N VAL A 49 14.43 -16.38 -10.15
CA VAL A 49 13.85 -17.72 -10.14
C VAL A 49 14.20 -18.46 -8.85
N VAL A 50 13.35 -19.42 -8.48
CA VAL A 50 13.65 -20.36 -7.39
C VAL A 50 14.74 -21.31 -7.85
N GLY A 51 15.79 -21.45 -7.03
CA GLY A 51 16.86 -22.43 -7.21
C GLY A 51 16.88 -23.47 -6.09
N HIS A 52 17.45 -24.64 -6.36
CA HIS A 52 17.73 -25.68 -5.37
C HIS A 52 19.23 -25.98 -5.33
N ILE A 53 19.85 -25.81 -4.17
CA ILE A 53 21.28 -26.09 -4.00
C ILE A 53 21.49 -27.61 -3.93
N THR A 54 21.91 -28.23 -5.03
CA THR A 54 22.17 -29.68 -5.11
C THR A 54 23.49 -30.06 -4.46
N GLU A 55 24.48 -29.18 -4.53
CA GLU A 55 25.81 -29.34 -3.93
C GLU A 55 26.31 -28.01 -3.35
N CYS A 56 27.02 -28.06 -2.23
CA CYS A 56 27.65 -26.90 -1.62
C CYS A 56 28.95 -27.33 -0.94
N HIS A 57 30.09 -26.78 -1.36
CA HIS A 57 31.39 -27.07 -0.80
C HIS A 57 32.21 -25.79 -0.55
N GLN A 58 33.22 -25.89 0.30
CA GLN A 58 34.11 -24.77 0.60
C GLN A 58 34.89 -24.36 -0.65
N HIS A 59 34.98 -23.05 -0.90
CA HIS A 59 35.75 -22.53 -2.04
C HIS A 59 37.27 -22.81 -1.84
N PRO A 60 37.99 -23.37 -2.82
CA PRO A 60 39.38 -23.82 -2.64
C PRO A 60 40.36 -22.69 -2.32
N ASN A 61 40.09 -21.49 -2.85
CA ASN A 61 40.94 -20.30 -2.68
C ASN A 61 40.34 -19.21 -1.75
N ALA A 62 39.33 -19.53 -0.92
CA ALA A 62 38.72 -18.56 0.01
C ALA A 62 37.95 -19.20 1.16
N ASP A 63 38.21 -18.75 2.40
CA ASP A 63 37.58 -19.30 3.61
C ASP A 63 36.13 -18.83 3.83
N ARG A 64 35.75 -17.67 3.28
CA ARG A 64 34.40 -17.09 3.44
C ARG A 64 33.47 -17.34 2.26
N LEU A 65 33.91 -18.09 1.25
CA LEU A 65 33.13 -18.36 0.05
C LEU A 65 32.82 -19.85 -0.06
N ARG A 66 31.67 -20.15 -0.64
CA ARG A 66 31.20 -21.49 -0.95
C ARG A 66 30.93 -21.58 -2.45
N CYS A 67 31.21 -22.74 -3.02
CA CYS A 67 30.84 -23.06 -4.40
C CYS A 67 29.59 -23.94 -4.36
N CYS A 68 28.50 -23.41 -4.91
CA CYS A 68 27.20 -24.05 -4.92
C CYS A 68 26.85 -24.49 -6.34
N LYS A 69 26.32 -25.71 -6.48
CA LYS A 69 25.68 -26.17 -7.71
C LYS A 69 24.17 -26.04 -7.52
N VAL A 70 23.51 -25.30 -8.41
CA VAL A 70 22.15 -24.82 -8.20
C VAL A 70 21.27 -25.18 -9.38
N ASP A 71 20.30 -26.05 -9.15
CA ASP A 71 19.27 -26.38 -10.13
C ASP A 71 18.23 -25.25 -10.18
N ILE A 72 17.93 -24.74 -11.36
CA ILE A 72 16.93 -23.69 -11.61
C ILE A 72 15.83 -24.16 -12.59
N GLY A 73 15.69 -25.47 -12.82
CA GLY A 73 14.59 -26.05 -13.60
C GLY A 73 14.67 -25.86 -15.12
N SER A 74 15.71 -25.20 -15.65
CA SER A 74 15.86 -24.89 -17.08
C SER A 74 16.97 -25.67 -17.80
N GLY A 75 17.49 -26.74 -17.20
CA GLY A 75 18.52 -27.60 -17.80
C GLY A 75 19.66 -27.91 -16.83
N ASP A 76 20.90 -27.65 -17.26
CA ASP A 76 22.09 -27.89 -16.43
C ASP A 76 22.10 -26.98 -15.19
N ALA A 77 22.47 -27.55 -14.05
CA ALA A 77 22.63 -26.79 -12.81
C ALA A 77 23.75 -25.74 -12.96
N LEU A 78 23.53 -24.57 -12.39
CA LEU A 78 24.45 -23.44 -12.44
C LEU A 78 25.50 -23.55 -11.33
N ASP A 79 26.76 -23.29 -11.68
CA ASP A 79 27.81 -23.05 -10.71
C ASP A 79 27.72 -21.61 -10.20
N ILE A 80 27.48 -21.42 -8.90
CA ILE A 80 27.34 -20.11 -8.27
C ILE A 80 28.22 -20.04 -7.02
N VAL A 81 29.09 -19.03 -6.96
CA VAL A 81 29.90 -18.76 -5.76
C VAL A 81 29.10 -17.86 -4.83
N CYS A 82 28.92 -18.29 -3.58
CA CYS A 82 28.14 -17.56 -2.58
C CYS A 82 28.97 -17.29 -1.32
N GLY A 83 28.87 -16.07 -0.78
CA GLY A 83 29.52 -15.68 0.47
C GLY A 83 28.63 -15.77 1.70
N ALA A 84 27.34 -16.07 1.54
CA ALA A 84 26.39 -16.08 2.64
C ALA A 84 26.65 -17.26 3.59
N PRO A 85 26.64 -17.05 4.92
CA PRO A 85 26.99 -18.07 5.90
C PRO A 85 25.98 -19.23 5.91
N ASN A 86 24.74 -18.97 5.54
CA ASN A 86 23.64 -19.93 5.51
C ASN A 86 23.54 -20.73 4.20
N ALA A 87 24.43 -20.53 3.22
CA ALA A 87 24.41 -21.31 1.98
C ALA A 87 24.78 -22.80 2.24
N ALA A 88 23.81 -23.69 2.05
CA ALA A 88 23.95 -25.12 2.31
C ALA A 88 23.21 -25.98 1.29
N LYS A 89 23.65 -27.22 1.12
CA LYS A 89 22.97 -28.22 0.27
C LYS A 89 21.54 -28.47 0.75
N GLY A 90 20.61 -28.61 -0.19
CA GLY A 90 19.20 -28.93 0.04
C GLY A 90 18.28 -27.71 0.20
N LEU A 91 18.83 -26.50 0.23
CA LEU A 91 18.02 -25.28 0.38
C LEU A 91 17.34 -24.89 -0.94
N LYS A 92 16.09 -24.41 -0.84
CA LYS A 92 15.42 -23.62 -1.88
C LYS A 92 15.75 -22.15 -1.65
N VAL A 93 16.20 -21.46 -2.69
CA VAL A 93 16.77 -20.11 -2.59
C VAL A 93 16.34 -19.25 -3.77
N VAL A 94 16.46 -17.92 -3.62
CA VAL A 94 16.26 -16.97 -4.71
C VAL A 94 17.56 -16.88 -5.53
N VAL A 95 17.43 -17.01 -6.86
CA VAL A 95 18.57 -16.96 -7.79
C VAL A 95 18.36 -15.87 -8.83
N ALA A 96 19.35 -15.00 -8.96
CA ALA A 96 19.47 -14.08 -10.09
C ALA A 96 20.39 -14.70 -11.15
N THR A 97 19.83 -14.94 -12.34
CA THR A 97 20.57 -15.51 -13.47
C THR A 97 21.43 -14.46 -14.18
N VAL A 98 22.40 -14.90 -14.99
CA VAL A 98 23.20 -13.97 -15.82
C VAL A 98 22.29 -13.16 -16.74
N GLY A 99 22.42 -11.85 -16.69
CA GLY A 99 21.59 -10.91 -17.44
C GLY A 99 20.43 -10.33 -16.64
N THR A 100 20.09 -10.89 -15.47
CA THR A 100 19.12 -10.30 -14.55
C THR A 100 19.65 -8.97 -14.01
N GLU A 101 18.79 -7.95 -13.96
CA GLU A 101 19.09 -6.68 -13.30
C GLU A 101 18.51 -6.71 -11.88
N LEU A 102 19.37 -6.53 -10.89
CA LEU A 102 18.97 -6.42 -9.48
C LEU A 102 18.81 -4.95 -9.13
N CYS A 103 17.72 -4.64 -8.44
CA CYS A 103 17.42 -3.33 -7.89
C CYS A 103 17.47 -3.42 -6.36
N PRO A 104 18.64 -3.26 -5.73
CA PRO A 104 18.78 -3.38 -4.28
C PRO A 104 18.04 -2.26 -3.54
N MET A 105 17.71 -2.48 -2.27
CA MET A 105 17.04 -1.43 -1.46
C MET A 105 17.94 -0.21 -1.22
N GLU A 106 19.26 -0.43 -1.19
CA GLU A 106 20.27 0.62 -1.13
C GLU A 106 21.30 0.40 -2.23
N GLY A 107 21.63 1.48 -2.96
CA GLY A 107 22.59 1.47 -4.06
C GLY A 107 21.95 1.50 -5.44
N GLU A 108 22.79 1.52 -6.46
CA GLU A 108 22.36 1.60 -7.86
C GLU A 108 21.98 0.21 -8.41
N PRO A 109 20.97 0.11 -9.29
CA PRO A 109 20.68 -1.11 -10.01
C PRO A 109 21.90 -1.66 -10.74
N PHE A 110 22.08 -2.98 -10.72
CA PHE A 110 23.22 -3.61 -11.39
C PHE A 110 22.83 -4.93 -12.05
N LYS A 111 23.49 -5.21 -13.18
CA LYS A 111 23.25 -6.41 -13.98
C LYS A 111 24.17 -7.56 -13.57
N ILE A 112 23.60 -8.74 -13.33
CA ILE A 112 24.35 -9.97 -13.07
C ILE A 112 25.13 -10.36 -14.32
N LYS A 113 26.44 -10.51 -14.16
CA LYS A 113 27.36 -10.90 -15.22
C LYS A 113 27.98 -12.25 -14.89
N LYS A 114 28.25 -13.04 -15.93
CA LYS A 114 29.12 -14.21 -15.81
C LYS A 114 30.51 -13.75 -15.38
N GLY A 115 31.06 -14.37 -14.34
CA GLY A 115 32.35 -14.00 -13.78
C GLY A 115 33.16 -15.18 -13.31
N LYS A 116 34.42 -14.91 -12.96
CA LYS A 116 35.25 -15.81 -12.16
C LYS A 116 35.57 -15.13 -10.83
N ILE A 117 35.26 -15.80 -9.73
CA ILE A 117 35.57 -15.33 -8.38
C ILE A 117 36.70 -16.22 -7.87
N ARG A 118 37.91 -15.66 -7.75
CA ARG A 118 39.10 -16.37 -7.24
C ARG A 118 39.37 -17.73 -7.92
N GLY A 119 39.14 -17.79 -9.23
CA GLY A 119 39.40 -18.97 -10.07
C GLY A 119 38.15 -19.77 -10.44
N GLU A 120 37.12 -19.73 -9.60
CA GLU A 120 35.87 -20.49 -9.79
C GLU A 120 34.86 -19.70 -10.61
N VAL A 121 34.13 -20.38 -11.49
CA VAL A 121 33.10 -19.77 -12.34
C VAL A 121 31.84 -19.51 -11.52
N SER A 122 31.24 -18.32 -11.69
CA SER A 122 29.91 -18.01 -11.15
C SER A 122 28.98 -17.57 -12.28
N LEU A 123 27.90 -18.32 -12.47
CA LEU A 123 26.88 -18.16 -13.51
C LEU A 123 25.57 -17.60 -12.94
N GLY A 124 25.67 -16.75 -11.92
CA GLY A 124 24.53 -16.15 -11.26
C GLY A 124 24.89 -15.67 -9.87
N MET A 125 23.86 -15.39 -9.09
CA MET A 125 23.96 -14.94 -7.70
C MET A 125 22.81 -15.53 -6.88
N LEU A 126 23.12 -16.00 -5.66
CA LEU A 126 22.11 -16.33 -4.67
C LEU A 126 21.76 -15.07 -3.90
N CYS A 127 20.48 -14.72 -3.80
CA CYS A 127 20.07 -13.40 -3.34
C CYS A 127 19.61 -13.39 -1.87
N GLY A 128 20.01 -12.35 -1.13
CA GLY A 128 19.50 -11.96 0.17
C GLY A 128 18.36 -10.93 0.09
N ALA A 129 17.68 -10.68 1.21
CA ALA A 129 16.52 -9.78 1.26
C ALA A 129 16.88 -8.33 0.89
N GLU A 130 18.07 -7.88 1.29
CA GLU A 130 18.58 -6.53 1.02
C GLU A 130 18.79 -6.26 -0.48
N GLU A 131 19.06 -7.32 -1.25
CA GLU A 131 19.41 -7.24 -2.68
C GLU A 131 18.19 -7.26 -3.59
N VAL A 132 17.06 -7.82 -3.13
CA VAL A 132 15.84 -7.98 -3.93
C VAL A 132 14.63 -7.23 -3.36
N GLY A 133 14.75 -6.67 -2.15
CA GLY A 133 13.70 -5.88 -1.52
C GLY A 133 12.52 -6.68 -0.97
N VAL A 134 12.66 -8.01 -0.82
CA VAL A 134 11.65 -8.89 -0.22
C VAL A 134 12.22 -9.80 0.85
N GLY A 135 11.40 -10.11 1.86
CA GLY A 135 11.81 -10.92 3.01
C GLY A 135 12.44 -10.10 4.14
N THR A 136 12.89 -10.78 5.19
CA THR A 136 13.52 -10.14 6.35
C THR A 136 15.04 -10.10 6.20
N PRO A 137 15.67 -8.92 6.22
CA PRO A 137 17.12 -8.78 6.25
C PRO A 137 17.74 -9.59 7.40
N ASN A 138 18.70 -10.45 7.07
CA ASN A 138 19.40 -11.30 8.04
C ASN A 138 20.89 -11.50 7.72
N GLY A 139 21.43 -10.76 6.74
CA GLY A 139 22.82 -10.89 6.31
C GLY A 139 23.14 -12.21 5.60
N GLY A 140 22.13 -12.89 5.06
CA GLY A 140 22.26 -14.15 4.33
C GLY A 140 21.32 -14.25 3.13
N ILE A 141 21.36 -15.39 2.44
CA ILE A 141 20.46 -15.65 1.30
C ILE A 141 19.05 -15.96 1.78
N ILE A 142 18.05 -15.63 0.97
CA ILE A 142 16.65 -15.97 1.22
C ILE A 142 16.49 -17.48 1.10
N GLN A 143 16.05 -18.11 2.19
CA GLN A 143 15.61 -19.50 2.20
C GLN A 143 14.09 -19.55 1.99
N LEU A 144 13.67 -20.32 0.99
CA LEU A 144 12.26 -20.52 0.65
C LEU A 144 11.76 -21.86 1.20
N ASP A 145 10.43 -21.97 1.30
CA ASP A 145 9.75 -23.22 1.61
C ASP A 145 10.06 -24.29 0.54
N GLN A 146 10.18 -25.55 0.97
CA GLN A 146 10.47 -26.69 0.10
C GLN A 146 9.36 -26.99 -0.92
N LYS A 147 8.15 -26.45 -0.73
CA LYS A 147 7.03 -26.59 -1.68
C LYS A 147 7.33 -26.01 -3.07
N TRP A 148 8.28 -25.07 -3.18
CA TRP A 148 8.57 -24.38 -4.43
C TRP A 148 9.51 -25.17 -5.33
N SER A 149 9.12 -25.31 -6.60
CA SER A 149 9.90 -26.03 -7.60
C SER A 149 11.01 -25.14 -8.18
N PRO A 150 12.19 -25.69 -8.55
CA PRO A 150 13.20 -24.91 -9.25
C PRO A 150 12.64 -24.33 -10.55
N GLY A 151 12.98 -23.08 -10.85
CA GLY A 151 12.52 -22.36 -12.03
C GLY A 151 11.20 -21.59 -11.85
N THR A 152 10.48 -21.79 -10.73
CA THR A 152 9.32 -20.95 -10.39
C THR A 152 9.75 -19.48 -10.30
N LEU A 153 8.95 -18.56 -10.84
CA LEU A 153 9.23 -17.13 -10.77
C LEU A 153 9.12 -16.66 -9.32
N VAL A 154 10.10 -15.88 -8.87
CA VAL A 154 10.11 -15.41 -7.48
C VAL A 154 8.99 -14.40 -7.22
N SER A 155 8.52 -13.70 -8.26
CA SER A 155 7.32 -12.87 -8.19
C SER A 155 6.07 -13.64 -7.78
N GLU A 156 5.93 -14.90 -8.22
CA GLU A 156 4.82 -15.78 -7.82
C GLU A 156 4.95 -16.22 -6.36
N VAL A 157 6.18 -16.40 -5.87
CA VAL A 157 6.46 -16.84 -4.49
C VAL A 157 6.07 -15.76 -3.47
N PHE A 158 6.37 -14.50 -3.78
CA PHE A 158 6.11 -13.36 -2.91
C PHE A 158 4.82 -12.61 -3.25
N GLU A 159 4.07 -13.12 -4.24
CA GLU A 159 2.82 -12.51 -4.73
C GLU A 159 3.01 -11.01 -5.00
N VAL A 160 4.08 -10.70 -5.74
CA VAL A 160 4.39 -9.33 -6.19
C VAL A 160 4.18 -9.22 -7.68
N GLY A 161 3.72 -8.06 -8.11
CA GLY A 161 3.60 -7.72 -9.52
C GLY A 161 3.84 -6.23 -9.75
N SER A 162 3.37 -5.78 -10.90
CA SER A 162 3.34 -4.36 -11.26
C SER A 162 1.89 -3.90 -11.30
N ASP A 163 1.66 -2.66 -10.91
CA ASP A 163 0.38 -1.99 -11.05
C ASP A 163 0.51 -0.89 -12.10
N GLU A 164 -0.61 -0.59 -12.76
CA GLU A 164 -0.71 0.50 -13.71
C GLU A 164 -1.45 1.63 -12.99
N ILE A 165 -0.75 2.72 -12.74
CA ILE A 165 -1.26 3.88 -12.01
C ILE A 165 -1.73 4.92 -13.02
N LEU A 166 -3.03 5.18 -13.00
CA LEU A 166 -3.67 6.22 -13.81
C LEU A 166 -3.52 7.57 -13.10
N GLU A 167 -2.94 8.55 -13.78
CA GLU A 167 -2.89 9.94 -13.31
C GLU A 167 -4.07 10.73 -13.87
N ILE A 168 -4.97 11.16 -12.99
CA ILE A 168 -6.21 11.84 -13.36
C ILE A 168 -6.11 13.35 -13.09
N GLY A 169 -6.32 14.15 -14.13
CA GLY A 169 -6.51 15.60 -14.07
C GLY A 169 -7.91 15.96 -13.57
N LEU A 170 -8.18 15.73 -12.28
CA LEU A 170 -9.54 15.79 -11.74
C LEU A 170 -10.09 17.23 -11.72
N THR A 171 -11.26 17.42 -12.30
CA THR A 171 -11.97 18.71 -12.31
C THR A 171 -12.76 18.92 -11.00
N PRO A 172 -12.95 20.17 -10.52
CA PRO A 172 -13.56 20.43 -9.20
C PRO A 172 -15.01 19.93 -9.04
N ASN A 173 -15.73 19.72 -10.15
CA ASN A 173 -17.09 19.20 -10.16
C ASN A 173 -17.17 17.66 -10.13
N ARG A 174 -16.03 16.96 -10.08
CA ARG A 174 -15.93 15.49 -10.12
C ARG A 174 -15.44 14.91 -8.80
N ASN A 175 -15.93 15.45 -7.68
CA ASN A 175 -15.59 14.95 -6.35
C ASN A 175 -16.03 13.50 -6.11
N ASP A 176 -17.01 13.01 -6.89
CA ASP A 176 -17.43 11.60 -6.90
C ASP A 176 -16.30 10.63 -7.29
N ALA A 177 -15.31 11.09 -8.07
CA ALA A 177 -14.16 10.32 -8.53
C ALA A 177 -12.87 10.57 -7.71
N MET A 178 -12.98 11.15 -6.50
CA MET A 178 -11.85 11.32 -5.57
C MET A 178 -11.41 10.01 -4.88
N GLY A 179 -12.07 8.89 -5.18
CA GLY A 179 -11.67 7.55 -4.76
C GLY A 179 -11.83 6.54 -5.89
N HIS A 180 -11.22 5.36 -5.74
CA HIS A 180 -11.20 4.30 -6.75
C HIS A 180 -12.61 3.80 -7.09
N LEU A 181 -13.51 3.76 -6.11
CA LEU A 181 -14.91 3.39 -6.31
C LEU A 181 -15.62 4.29 -7.33
N GLY A 182 -15.38 5.60 -7.27
CA GLY A 182 -15.96 6.56 -8.20
C GLY A 182 -15.45 6.36 -9.62
N VAL A 183 -14.13 6.21 -9.77
CA VAL A 183 -13.49 5.93 -11.06
C VAL A 183 -13.98 4.63 -11.67
N ALA A 184 -14.11 3.56 -10.87
CA ALA A 184 -14.65 2.28 -11.34
C ALA A 184 -16.11 2.39 -11.81
N ARG A 185 -16.94 3.20 -11.13
CA ARG A 185 -18.32 3.49 -11.57
C ARG A 185 -18.35 4.22 -12.90
N ASP A 186 -17.49 5.21 -13.08
CA ASP A 186 -17.37 5.96 -14.33
C ASP A 186 -16.91 5.10 -15.50
N LEU A 187 -15.86 4.29 -15.29
CA LEU A 187 -15.37 3.34 -16.29
C LEU A 187 -16.50 2.38 -16.70
N ARG A 188 -17.17 1.77 -15.72
CA ARG A 188 -18.31 0.87 -15.97
C ARG A 188 -19.42 1.57 -16.78
N ALA A 189 -19.77 2.80 -16.41
CA ALA A 189 -20.81 3.56 -17.10
C ALA A 189 -20.40 3.85 -18.56
N GLY A 190 -19.16 4.28 -18.79
CA GLY A 190 -18.63 4.54 -20.13
C GLY A 190 -18.61 3.29 -21.02
N LEU A 191 -18.16 2.15 -20.47
CA LEU A 191 -18.14 0.86 -21.17
C LEU A 191 -19.55 0.37 -21.52
N MET A 192 -20.50 0.47 -20.60
CA MET A 192 -21.89 0.02 -20.84
C MET A 192 -22.68 0.94 -21.77
N HIS A 193 -22.43 2.25 -21.67
CA HIS A 193 -23.06 3.24 -22.53
C HIS A 193 -22.51 3.17 -23.98
N GLY A 194 -21.26 2.74 -24.13
CA GLY A 194 -20.54 2.76 -25.40
C GLY A 194 -20.04 4.17 -25.75
N THR A 195 -19.60 4.92 -24.74
CA THR A 195 -18.99 6.26 -24.92
C THR A 195 -17.82 6.20 -25.90
N VAL A 196 -17.06 5.09 -25.87
CA VAL A 196 -16.10 4.73 -26.91
C VAL A 196 -16.55 3.41 -27.52
N CYS A 197 -16.91 3.45 -28.81
CA CYS A 197 -17.55 2.33 -29.49
C CYS A 197 -16.65 1.08 -29.51
N GLU A 198 -15.33 1.21 -29.69
CA GLU A 198 -14.42 0.07 -29.75
C GLU A 198 -14.38 -0.75 -28.45
N PHE A 199 -14.58 -0.10 -27.30
CA PHE A 199 -14.47 -0.72 -25.98
C PHE A 199 -15.83 -0.99 -25.32
N THR A 200 -16.93 -0.91 -26.08
CA THR A 200 -18.27 -1.09 -25.51
C THR A 200 -18.43 -2.52 -24.97
N GLN A 201 -18.88 -2.65 -23.72
CA GLN A 201 -19.11 -3.94 -23.07
C GLN A 201 -20.51 -4.02 -22.47
N THR A 202 -21.21 -5.13 -22.70
CA THR A 202 -22.56 -5.37 -22.17
C THR A 202 -22.54 -6.43 -21.09
N GLY A 203 -23.45 -6.33 -20.11
CA GLY A 203 -23.59 -7.35 -19.07
C GLY A 203 -22.51 -7.29 -17.99
N LEU A 204 -21.79 -6.16 -17.87
CA LEU A 204 -20.83 -5.95 -16.78
C LEU A 204 -21.52 -6.06 -15.42
N ASP A 205 -20.89 -6.82 -14.53
CA ASP A 205 -21.31 -6.99 -13.15
C ASP A 205 -21.48 -5.64 -12.46
N LYS A 206 -22.30 -5.61 -11.42
CA LYS A 206 -22.44 -4.41 -10.60
C LYS A 206 -21.13 -4.16 -9.89
N ILE A 207 -20.84 -2.88 -9.63
CA ILE A 207 -19.72 -2.53 -8.76
C ILE A 207 -19.98 -3.10 -7.37
N GLU A 208 -19.08 -3.95 -6.90
CA GLU A 208 -19.13 -4.55 -5.57
C GLU A 208 -18.14 -3.84 -4.65
N THR A 209 -18.62 -3.33 -3.51
CA THR A 209 -17.73 -2.89 -2.43
C THR A 209 -17.44 -4.05 -1.50
N LEU A 210 -16.30 -4.01 -0.80
CA LEU A 210 -16.02 -4.95 0.28
C LEU A 210 -17.21 -5.01 1.25
N GLY A 211 -17.56 -6.22 1.69
CA GLY A 211 -18.66 -6.45 2.61
C GLY A 211 -18.48 -5.62 3.89
N GLY A 212 -19.56 -4.98 4.34
CA GLY A 212 -19.57 -4.18 5.56
C GLY A 212 -19.95 -5.01 6.80
N VAL A 213 -19.49 -4.55 7.96
CA VAL A 213 -20.05 -4.99 9.25
C VAL A 213 -21.25 -4.09 9.57
N SER A 214 -22.37 -4.69 9.95
CA SER A 214 -23.52 -3.92 10.45
C SER A 214 -23.21 -3.39 11.85
N ILE A 215 -23.11 -2.07 11.98
CA ILE A 215 -22.90 -1.39 13.27
C ILE A 215 -24.26 -0.88 13.78
N ASP A 216 -24.62 -1.30 14.99
CA ASP A 216 -25.82 -0.81 15.67
C ASP A 216 -25.50 0.44 16.49
N PHE A 217 -25.65 1.61 15.86
CA PHE A 217 -25.40 2.91 16.49
C PHE A 217 -26.31 3.20 17.69
N SER A 218 -27.42 2.47 17.87
CA SER A 218 -28.31 2.66 19.02
C SER A 218 -27.67 2.23 20.35
N LYS A 219 -26.63 1.39 20.29
CA LYS A 219 -25.87 0.96 21.47
C LYS A 219 -25.00 2.08 22.06
N GLY A 220 -24.71 3.12 21.28
CA GLY A 220 -23.82 4.21 21.67
C GLY A 220 -22.37 3.78 21.85
N LEU A 221 -21.55 4.69 22.39
CA LEU A 221 -20.12 4.49 22.65
C LEU A 221 -19.92 3.82 24.02
N THR A 222 -19.14 2.74 24.07
CA THR A 222 -18.95 1.92 25.29
C THR A 222 -18.11 2.64 26.33
N GLY A 223 -17.19 3.51 25.92
CA GLY A 223 -16.36 4.36 26.77
C GLY A 223 -17.10 5.50 27.46
N GLY A 224 -18.41 5.64 27.25
CA GLY A 224 -19.24 6.67 27.90
C GLY A 224 -19.08 8.07 27.29
N PHE A 225 -18.42 8.17 26.13
CA PHE A 225 -18.31 9.41 25.38
C PHE A 225 -19.68 9.92 24.96
N LYS A 226 -19.88 11.22 25.10
CA LYS A 226 -21.04 11.94 24.57
C LYS A 226 -20.59 12.76 23.38
N THR A 227 -21.50 12.95 22.43
CA THR A 227 -21.26 13.82 21.29
C THR A 227 -22.46 14.71 21.03
N SER A 228 -22.18 15.95 20.63
CA SER A 228 -23.17 16.90 20.12
C SER A 228 -22.66 17.60 18.87
N VAL A 229 -23.60 17.87 17.95
CA VAL A 229 -23.35 18.60 16.72
C VAL A 229 -24.07 19.93 16.81
N GLU A 230 -23.36 20.96 17.25
CA GLU A 230 -23.91 22.31 17.42
C GLU A 230 -24.08 23.00 16.06
N ALA A 231 -23.14 22.80 15.13
CA ALA A 231 -23.16 23.35 13.78
C ALA A 231 -23.71 22.35 12.74
N SER A 232 -24.94 21.85 12.97
CA SER A 232 -25.57 20.80 12.15
C SER A 232 -25.87 21.21 10.69
N ASP A 233 -25.90 22.51 10.41
CA ASP A 233 -26.00 23.09 9.07
C ASP A 233 -24.70 22.92 8.26
N LEU A 234 -23.55 22.88 8.94
CA LEU A 234 -22.22 22.68 8.34
C LEU A 234 -21.78 21.21 8.38
N ALA A 235 -22.18 20.48 9.41
CA ALA A 235 -21.91 19.06 9.58
C ALA A 235 -23.23 18.30 9.82
N PRO A 236 -24.00 18.01 8.75
CA PRO A 236 -25.31 17.37 8.89
C PRO A 236 -25.22 15.91 9.37
N ARG A 237 -24.03 15.31 9.28
CA ARG A 237 -23.75 13.96 9.75
C ARG A 237 -22.37 13.94 10.38
N TYR A 238 -22.29 13.33 11.56
CA TYR A 238 -21.07 13.06 12.28
C TYR A 238 -21.22 11.72 12.99
N THR A 239 -20.35 10.78 12.68
CA THR A 239 -20.45 9.39 13.14
C THR A 239 -19.18 9.00 13.86
N LEU A 240 -19.34 8.33 15.01
CA LEU A 240 -18.22 7.83 15.79
C LEU A 240 -18.37 6.33 16.00
N VAL A 241 -17.25 5.61 15.88
CA VAL A 241 -17.14 4.19 16.21
C VAL A 241 -15.97 4.02 17.17
N GLU A 242 -16.21 3.41 18.32
CA GLU A 242 -15.16 3.08 19.28
C GLU A 242 -14.57 1.71 18.96
N LEU A 243 -13.24 1.63 18.91
CA LEU A 243 -12.49 0.41 18.68
C LEU A 243 -11.52 0.20 19.85
N GLU A 244 -11.65 -0.95 20.53
CA GLU A 244 -10.84 -1.30 21.69
C GLU A 244 -9.86 -2.44 21.38
N GLY A 245 -8.77 -2.53 22.15
CA GLY A 245 -7.77 -3.59 21.99
C GLY A 245 -6.92 -3.43 20.72
N VAL A 246 -6.81 -2.20 20.21
CA VAL A 246 -5.97 -1.86 19.08
C VAL A 246 -4.51 -2.03 19.49
N LYS A 247 -3.70 -2.63 18.61
CA LYS A 247 -2.25 -2.65 18.74
C LYS A 247 -1.66 -1.89 17.57
N ILE A 248 -0.95 -0.81 17.85
CA ILE A 248 -0.26 -0.05 16.82
C ILE A 248 0.93 -0.86 16.29
N ALA A 249 0.99 -1.00 14.97
CA ALA A 249 2.00 -1.77 14.26
C ALA A 249 2.06 -1.31 12.79
N PRO A 250 3.10 -1.69 12.03
CA PRO A 250 3.08 -1.55 10.58
C PRO A 250 1.86 -2.23 9.95
N SER A 251 1.33 -1.63 8.90
CA SER A 251 0.19 -2.17 8.14
C SER A 251 0.55 -3.47 7.41
N PRO A 252 -0.42 -4.31 7.05
CA PRO A 252 -0.19 -5.43 6.14
C PRO A 252 0.43 -4.96 4.81
N GLU A 253 1.32 -5.77 4.23
CA GLU A 253 2.07 -5.41 3.02
C GLU A 253 1.18 -4.99 1.83
N HIS A 254 0.04 -5.65 1.63
CA HIS A 254 -0.87 -5.29 0.53
C HIS A 254 -1.42 -3.87 0.66
N ALA A 255 -1.74 -3.43 1.89
CA ALA A 255 -2.23 -2.08 2.15
C ALA A 255 -1.11 -1.05 1.95
N GLN A 256 0.10 -1.37 2.44
CA GLN A 256 1.26 -0.51 2.23
C GLN A 256 1.62 -0.34 0.75
N ARG A 257 1.59 -1.44 -0.04
CA ARG A 257 1.86 -1.41 -1.49
C ARG A 257 0.85 -0.54 -2.22
N PHE A 258 -0.45 -0.71 -1.94
CA PHE A 258 -1.50 0.12 -2.50
C PHE A 258 -1.26 1.61 -2.22
N LEU A 259 -1.02 1.98 -0.96
CA LEU A 259 -0.77 3.36 -0.56
C LEU A 259 0.49 3.93 -1.24
N ARG A 260 1.61 3.19 -1.24
CA ARG A 260 2.84 3.61 -1.91
C ARG A 260 2.62 3.82 -3.41
N GLY A 261 1.88 2.92 -4.07
CA GLY A 261 1.60 2.99 -5.50
C GLY A 261 0.89 4.28 -5.91
N ILE A 262 0.02 4.81 -5.06
CA ILE A 262 -0.68 6.08 -5.30
C ILE A 262 0.03 7.30 -4.69
N GLY A 263 1.26 7.13 -4.20
CA GLY A 263 2.09 8.21 -3.65
C GLY A 263 1.80 8.56 -2.18
N CYS A 264 1.07 7.71 -1.45
CA CYS A 264 0.83 7.85 -0.02
C CYS A 264 1.85 7.03 0.78
N ALA A 265 2.64 7.68 1.64
CA ALA A 265 3.60 6.99 2.49
C ALA A 265 2.88 6.27 3.66
N PRO A 266 3.03 4.94 3.81
CA PRO A 266 2.49 4.23 4.96
C PRO A 266 3.15 4.67 6.28
N ILE A 267 2.39 4.65 7.36
CA ILE A 267 2.80 5.10 8.70
C ILE A 267 2.56 3.99 9.72
N ASN A 268 1.29 3.64 9.97
CA ASN A 268 0.88 2.57 10.87
C ASN A 268 -0.52 2.06 10.50
N ASN A 269 -0.88 0.90 11.04
CA ASN A 269 -2.14 0.21 10.74
C ASN A 269 -3.42 1.03 10.93
N VAL A 270 -3.44 2.02 11.83
CA VAL A 270 -4.64 2.85 12.05
C VAL A 270 -4.70 3.99 11.04
N VAL A 271 -3.62 4.77 10.89
CA VAL A 271 -3.54 5.89 9.94
C VAL A 271 -3.64 5.40 8.50
N ASP A 272 -3.01 4.28 8.20
CA ASP A 272 -3.06 3.68 6.87
C ASP A 272 -4.45 3.15 6.56
N ALA A 273 -5.19 2.62 7.53
CA ALA A 273 -6.57 2.20 7.32
C ALA A 273 -7.48 3.38 6.96
N THR A 274 -7.32 4.54 7.61
CA THR A 274 -8.11 5.73 7.26
C THR A 274 -7.75 6.26 5.88
N ASN A 275 -6.46 6.27 5.52
CA ASN A 275 -6.02 6.66 4.17
C ASN A 275 -6.45 5.64 3.11
N TYR A 276 -6.44 4.35 3.44
CA TYR A 276 -6.89 3.29 2.54
C TYR A 276 -8.36 3.51 2.18
N VAL A 277 -9.23 3.71 3.18
CA VAL A 277 -10.66 3.98 2.96
C VAL A 277 -10.89 5.29 2.21
N LEU A 278 -10.13 6.35 2.53
CA LEU A 278 -10.17 7.61 1.78
C LEU A 278 -9.93 7.39 0.29
N HIS A 279 -8.85 6.71 -0.06
CA HIS A 279 -8.52 6.49 -1.47
C HIS A 279 -9.42 5.44 -2.12
N GLU A 280 -9.86 4.43 -1.39
CA GLU A 280 -10.74 3.39 -1.89
C GLU A 280 -12.14 3.94 -2.21
N LEU A 281 -12.78 4.58 -1.23
CA LEU A 281 -14.20 4.96 -1.28
C LEU A 281 -14.43 6.46 -1.52
N GLY A 282 -13.39 7.30 -1.38
CA GLY A 282 -13.52 8.76 -1.43
C GLY A 282 -14.00 9.38 -0.11
N GLN A 283 -13.98 8.64 1.00
CA GLN A 283 -14.45 9.10 2.32
C GLN A 283 -13.27 9.34 3.27
N PRO A 284 -12.92 10.60 3.58
CA PRO A 284 -11.95 10.89 4.62
C PRO A 284 -12.43 10.36 5.97
N LEU A 285 -11.53 9.73 6.70
CA LEU A 285 -11.73 9.28 8.07
C LEU A 285 -10.62 9.83 8.96
N HIS A 286 -10.88 9.91 10.26
CA HIS A 286 -9.87 10.26 11.24
C HIS A 286 -9.96 9.34 12.46
N ALA A 287 -8.84 9.15 13.17
CA ALA A 287 -8.79 8.33 14.37
C ALA A 287 -8.19 9.13 15.52
N PHE A 288 -8.97 9.32 16.58
CA PHE A 288 -8.50 9.97 17.81
C PHE A 288 -8.09 8.91 18.83
N ASP A 289 -7.00 9.18 19.56
CA ASP A 289 -6.68 8.41 20.76
C ASP A 289 -7.66 8.78 21.88
N THR A 290 -8.47 7.81 22.31
CA THR A 290 -9.52 8.01 23.33
C THR A 290 -8.97 8.51 24.66
N GLU A 291 -7.71 8.20 25.02
CA GLU A 291 -7.12 8.62 26.28
C GLU A 291 -6.81 10.12 26.34
N THR A 292 -6.77 10.77 25.17
CA THR A 292 -6.47 12.19 25.05
C THR A 292 -7.71 13.08 25.16
N ILE A 293 -8.91 12.49 25.06
CA ILE A 293 -10.18 13.20 24.94
C ILE A 293 -10.74 13.51 26.32
N GLN A 294 -11.12 14.77 26.55
CA GLN A 294 -11.69 15.20 27.82
C GLN A 294 -13.18 15.55 27.68
N GLY A 295 -14.05 14.72 28.27
CA GLY A 295 -15.47 15.01 28.36
C GLY A 295 -16.25 14.76 27.06
N GLU A 296 -17.09 15.72 26.67
CA GLU A 296 -17.99 15.61 25.53
C GLU A 296 -17.31 16.09 24.24
N LEU A 297 -17.47 15.32 23.15
CA LEU A 297 -17.05 15.76 21.82
C LEU A 297 -18.10 16.67 21.19
N LYS A 298 -17.66 17.79 20.62
CA LYS A 298 -18.52 18.82 20.05
C LYS A 298 -18.08 19.18 18.65
N VAL A 299 -19.00 19.09 17.70
CA VAL A 299 -18.82 19.67 16.37
C VAL A 299 -19.39 21.08 16.41
N ARG A 300 -18.51 22.08 16.44
CA ARG A 300 -18.87 23.49 16.64
C ARG A 300 -17.99 24.42 15.82
N LEU A 301 -18.40 25.68 15.72
CA LEU A 301 -17.51 26.73 15.22
C LEU A 301 -16.41 27.04 16.24
N ALA A 302 -15.24 27.38 15.75
CA ALA A 302 -14.13 27.84 16.57
C ALA A 302 -14.47 29.17 17.25
N THR A 303 -13.85 29.40 18.41
CA THR A 303 -13.85 30.72 19.02
C THR A 303 -12.83 31.62 18.31
N LYS A 304 -13.12 32.92 18.20
CA LYS A 304 -12.22 33.83 17.48
C LYS A 304 -10.83 33.86 18.13
N GLY A 305 -9.83 33.43 17.39
CA GLY A 305 -8.45 33.38 17.87
C GLY A 305 -8.12 32.14 18.70
N GLU A 306 -9.00 31.14 18.72
CA GLU A 306 -8.71 29.80 19.22
C GLU A 306 -7.43 29.27 18.57
N LYS A 307 -6.62 28.55 19.34
CA LYS A 307 -5.33 28.03 18.88
C LYS A 307 -5.38 26.52 18.83
N ILE A 308 -4.78 25.95 17.80
CA ILE A 308 -4.59 24.51 17.65
C ILE A 308 -3.19 24.25 17.11
N THR A 309 -2.48 23.27 17.68
CA THR A 309 -1.22 22.78 17.13
C THR A 309 -1.52 21.55 16.29
N THR A 310 -1.28 21.63 14.99
CA THR A 310 -1.58 20.55 14.06
C THR A 310 -0.48 19.49 13.99
N LEU A 311 -0.76 18.36 13.32
CA LEU A 311 0.16 17.22 13.19
C LEU A 311 1.54 17.58 12.61
N ASP A 312 1.62 18.64 11.81
CA ASP A 312 2.86 19.23 11.29
C ASP A 312 3.62 20.11 12.30
N SER A 313 3.21 20.10 13.58
CA SER A 313 3.75 20.92 14.67
C SER A 313 3.59 22.43 14.48
N THR A 314 2.69 22.88 13.59
CA THR A 314 2.40 24.30 13.38
C THR A 314 1.26 24.76 14.30
N GLU A 315 1.49 25.83 15.06
CA GLU A 315 0.40 26.51 15.78
C GLU A 315 -0.42 27.36 14.79
N ARG A 316 -1.73 27.11 14.76
CA ARG A 316 -2.68 27.81 13.89
C ARG A 316 -3.66 28.58 14.75
N LYS A 317 -3.99 29.79 14.30
CA LYS A 317 -4.99 30.64 14.93
C LYS A 317 -6.26 30.64 14.09
N LEU A 318 -7.37 30.23 14.69
CA LEU A 318 -8.64 29.98 14.02
C LEU A 318 -9.52 31.23 13.99
N ASN A 319 -10.34 31.31 12.94
CA ASN A 319 -11.41 32.27 12.79
C ASN A 319 -12.72 31.67 13.29
N SER A 320 -13.68 32.52 13.64
CA SER A 320 -15.00 32.06 14.13
C SER A 320 -15.89 31.38 13.07
N SER A 321 -15.42 31.34 11.82
CA SER A 321 -16.04 30.60 10.72
C SER A 321 -15.48 29.20 10.55
N ASP A 322 -14.38 28.87 11.22
CA ASP A 322 -13.73 27.58 11.07
C ASP A 322 -14.50 26.54 11.87
N LEU A 323 -14.86 25.43 11.23
CA LEU A 323 -15.51 24.30 11.90
C LEU A 323 -14.43 23.45 12.59
N VAL A 324 -14.68 23.08 13.84
CA VAL A 324 -13.77 22.24 14.62
C VAL A 324 -14.52 21.08 15.25
N ILE A 325 -13.79 20.00 15.48
CA ILE A 325 -14.17 18.98 16.44
C ILE A 325 -13.36 19.29 17.69
N ALA A 326 -14.07 19.48 18.80
CA ALA A 326 -13.49 19.86 20.08
C ALA A 326 -13.91 18.88 21.16
N ASP A 327 -13.10 18.76 22.20
CA ASP A 327 -13.56 18.17 23.46
C ASP A 327 -14.10 19.26 24.39
N ALA A 328 -14.25 18.97 25.69
CA ALA A 328 -14.74 19.94 26.67
C ALA A 328 -13.79 21.14 26.89
N ASN A 329 -12.52 21.03 26.49
CA ASN A 329 -11.49 22.01 26.77
C ASN A 329 -10.98 22.74 25.53
N GLU A 330 -10.72 22.01 24.43
CA GLU A 330 -10.00 22.56 23.28
C GLU A 330 -10.41 21.93 21.94
N ALA A 331 -10.05 22.60 20.83
CA ALA A 331 -10.20 22.05 19.49
C ALA A 331 -9.21 20.90 19.28
N MET A 332 -9.74 19.74 18.88
CA MET A 332 -8.97 18.53 18.59
C MET A 332 -8.58 18.41 17.11
N CYS A 333 -9.40 18.96 16.20
CA CYS A 333 -9.07 19.08 14.78
C CYS A 333 -9.81 20.25 14.12
N ILE A 334 -9.28 20.70 12.99
CA ILE A 334 -10.01 21.54 12.03
C ILE A 334 -10.81 20.59 11.15
N ALA A 335 -12.14 20.61 11.29
CA ALA A 335 -13.04 19.61 10.73
C ALA A 335 -12.89 19.52 9.20
N GLY A 336 -12.66 18.31 8.70
CA GLY A 336 -12.47 18.03 7.27
C GLY A 336 -11.14 18.54 6.68
N VAL A 337 -10.22 19.08 7.49
CA VAL A 337 -8.95 19.64 7.01
C VAL A 337 -7.75 18.99 7.69
N PHE A 338 -7.61 19.11 9.01
CA PHE A 338 -6.38 18.69 9.67
C PHE A 338 -6.52 18.41 11.18
N GLY A 339 -5.94 17.29 11.61
CA GLY A 339 -5.89 16.84 13.01
C GLY A 339 -4.89 17.63 13.86
N SER A 340 -5.13 17.68 15.18
CA SER A 340 -4.13 18.13 16.14
C SER A 340 -3.06 17.06 16.39
N SER A 341 -1.87 17.48 16.79
CA SER A 341 -0.81 16.54 17.22
C SER A 341 -1.10 15.89 18.57
N LYS A 342 -1.90 16.54 19.42
CA LYS A 342 -2.19 16.08 20.78
C LYS A 342 -3.16 14.89 20.82
N HIS A 343 -4.12 14.86 19.92
CA HIS A 343 -5.22 13.88 19.94
C HIS A 343 -5.05 12.74 18.93
N GLY A 344 -3.95 12.75 18.17
CA GLY A 344 -3.62 11.69 17.23
C GLY A 344 -3.15 10.41 17.92
N VAL A 345 -3.16 9.31 17.19
CA VAL A 345 -2.67 8.01 17.66
C VAL A 345 -1.16 8.01 17.88
N SER A 346 -0.71 7.24 18.86
CA SER A 346 0.70 7.04 19.25
C SER A 346 0.99 5.55 19.45
N ASP A 347 2.26 5.17 19.59
CA ASP A 347 2.65 3.77 19.81
C ASP A 347 2.01 3.12 21.06
N SER A 348 1.57 3.93 22.04
CA SER A 348 0.88 3.45 23.24
C SER A 348 -0.65 3.36 23.10
N THR A 349 -1.23 3.84 22.01
CA THR A 349 -2.68 3.87 21.83
C THR A 349 -3.26 2.45 21.79
N THR A 350 -4.25 2.18 22.64
CA THR A 350 -4.95 0.88 22.71
C THR A 350 -6.43 0.96 22.38
N ARG A 351 -7.00 2.16 22.36
CA ARG A 351 -8.41 2.44 22.08
C ARG A 351 -8.54 3.71 21.27
N ILE A 352 -9.34 3.67 20.21
CA ILE A 352 -9.55 4.82 19.32
C ILE A 352 -11.03 5.13 19.14
N LEU A 353 -11.32 6.40 18.86
CA LEU A 353 -12.56 6.83 18.24
C LEU A 353 -12.30 7.08 16.76
N LEU A 354 -12.92 6.25 15.91
CA LEU A 354 -12.93 6.43 14.47
C LEU A 354 -14.06 7.41 14.09
N GLU A 355 -13.69 8.43 13.34
CA GLU A 355 -14.54 9.54 12.90
C GLU A 355 -14.92 9.39 11.41
N SER A 356 -16.21 9.58 11.09
CA SER A 356 -16.74 9.68 9.73
C SER A 356 -17.83 10.74 9.57
#